data_AF-A0A164BG97-F1
#
_entry.id   AF-A0A164BG97-F1
#
_cell.length_a   1.000
_cell.length_b   1.000
_cell.length_c   1.000
_cell.angle_alpha   90.00
_cell.angle_beta   90.00
_cell.angle_gamma   90.00
#
_symmetry.space_group_name_H-M   'P 1'
#
loop_
_entity.id
_entity.type
_entity.pdbx_description
1 polymer ?
#
loop_
_entity_poly.entity_id
_entity_poly.type
_entity_poly.pdbx_seq_one_letter_code
_entity_poly.pdbx_strand_id
1 'polypeptide(L)'
;MVILSIVPLYEARFKAQFEMSDLSSLRAMFDRYLAWGKRASWSQQNSFESFSLHAPVAILAILVAMNGLPLPAFAVVVAFVHPILRAAYLVSYLVNISLLRSVCWVFASLCSGFLYGVCLSAIIST
;
A
#
# COMPACT_ATOMS: atom_id res chain seq x y z
N MET A 1 1.35 -5.56 -0.50
CA MET A 1 0.28 -4.96 -1.34
C MET A 1 0.69 -4.65 -2.75
N VAL A 2 1.78 -3.91 -2.98
CA VAL A 2 2.22 -3.50 -4.33
C VAL A 2 2.28 -4.69 -5.29
N ILE A 3 2.90 -5.80 -4.87
CA ILE A 3 2.96 -7.03 -5.69
C ILE A 3 1.57 -7.64 -5.90
N LEU A 4 0.73 -7.66 -4.86
CA LEU A 4 -0.62 -8.24 -4.93
C LEU A 4 -1.57 -7.45 -5.84
N SER A 5 -1.38 -6.14 -6.00
CA SER A 5 -2.18 -5.32 -6.92
C SER A 5 -1.75 -5.43 -8.38
N ILE A 6 -0.63 -6.10 -8.67
CA ILE A 6 -0.20 -6.37 -10.05
C ILE A 6 -1.17 -7.34 -10.74
N VAL A 7 -1.56 -8.41 -10.07
CA VAL A 7 -2.44 -9.45 -10.64
C VAL A 7 -3.75 -8.88 -11.23
N PRO A 8 -4.58 -8.14 -10.47
CA PRO A 8 -5.83 -7.61 -11.01
C PRO A 8 -5.61 -6.54 -12.10
N LEU A 9 -4.47 -5.83 -12.10
CA LEU A 9 -4.14 -4.90 -13.19
C LEU A 9 -3.86 -5.65 -14.49
N TYR A 10 -3.08 -6.74 -14.43
CA TYR A 10 -2.80 -7.53 -15.63
C TYR A 10 -4.07 -8.22 -16.13
N GLU A 11 -4.93 -8.71 -15.26
CA GLU A 11 -6.26 -9.19 -15.66
C GLU A 11 -7.07 -8.09 -16.36
N ALA A 12 -7.01 -6.84 -15.88
CA ALA A 12 -7.70 -5.73 -16.51
C ALA A 12 -7.16 -5.44 -17.92
N ARG A 13 -5.85 -5.55 -18.11
CA ARG A 13 -5.19 -5.44 -19.43
C ARG A 13 -5.63 -6.54 -20.38
N PHE A 14 -5.64 -7.79 -19.93
CA PHE A 14 -6.08 -8.92 -20.75
C PHE A 14 -7.55 -8.77 -21.17
N LYS A 15 -8.44 -8.37 -20.24
CA LYS A 15 -9.85 -8.12 -20.56
C LYS A 15 -10.08 -6.89 -21.44
N ALA A 16 -9.12 -5.98 -21.51
CA ALA A 16 -9.15 -4.81 -22.39
C ALA A 16 -8.47 -5.07 -23.75
N GLN A 17 -8.34 -6.34 -24.15
CA GLN A 17 -7.77 -6.79 -25.43
C GLN A 17 -6.36 -6.26 -25.66
N PHE A 18 -5.45 -6.61 -24.76
CA PHE A 18 -4.03 -6.28 -24.88
C PHE A 18 -3.40 -6.76 -26.20
N GLU A 19 -2.74 -5.85 -26.91
CA GLU A 19 -1.97 -6.11 -28.12
C GLU A 19 -0.47 -5.83 -27.91
N MET A 20 0.39 -6.41 -28.74
CA MET A 20 1.85 -6.16 -28.66
C MET A 20 2.23 -4.70 -28.95
N SER A 21 1.44 -4.01 -29.77
CA SER A 21 1.56 -2.56 -30.04
C SER A 21 1.43 -1.73 -28.74
N ASP A 22 0.63 -2.19 -27.78
CA ASP A 22 0.38 -1.52 -26.51
C ASP A 22 1.57 -1.58 -25.54
N LEU A 23 2.56 -2.45 -25.78
CA LEU A 23 3.76 -2.54 -24.92
C LEU A 23 4.52 -1.22 -24.84
N SER A 24 4.47 -0.43 -25.92
CA SER A 24 5.06 0.91 -25.98
C SER A 24 4.41 1.89 -24.98
N SER A 25 3.14 1.66 -24.62
CA SER A 25 2.32 2.60 -23.84
C SER A 25 1.27 1.90 -22.98
N LEU A 26 1.66 0.91 -22.18
CA LEU A 26 0.76 0.12 -21.32
C LEU A 26 -0.17 0.94 -20.39
N ARG A 27 0.21 2.18 -20.06
CA ARG A 27 -0.61 3.09 -19.25
C ARG A 27 -1.72 3.77 -20.04
N ALA A 28 -1.54 3.95 -21.35
CA ALA A 28 -2.56 4.50 -22.25
C ALA A 28 -3.75 3.55 -22.43
N MET A 29 -3.57 2.25 -22.14
CA MET A 29 -4.65 1.26 -22.13
C MET A 29 -5.79 1.58 -21.13
N PHE A 30 -5.59 2.52 -20.22
CA PHE A 30 -6.54 2.86 -19.16
C PHE A 30 -7.95 3.19 -19.68
N ASP A 31 -8.06 3.84 -20.84
CA ASP A 31 -9.35 4.22 -21.41
C ASP A 31 -10.15 3.01 -21.90
N ARG A 32 -9.47 1.92 -22.26
CA ARG A 32 -10.08 0.65 -22.67
C ARG A 32 -10.52 -0.21 -21.48
N TYR A 33 -10.13 0.14 -20.26
CA TYR A 33 -10.47 -0.65 -19.09
C TYR A 33 -11.97 -0.56 -18.76
N LEU A 34 -12.56 -1.71 -18.48
CA LEU A 34 -13.85 -1.82 -17.78
C LEU A 34 -13.79 -1.08 -16.44
N ALA A 35 -14.95 -0.73 -15.86
CA ALA A 35 -15.02 0.02 -14.61
C ALA A 35 -14.21 -0.62 -13.46
N TRP A 36 -14.22 -1.95 -13.33
CA TRP A 36 -13.42 -2.66 -12.34
C TRP A 36 -11.91 -2.60 -12.63
N GLY A 37 -11.51 -2.57 -13.90
CA GLY A 37 -10.12 -2.47 -14.33
C GLY A 37 -9.53 -1.08 -14.04
N LYS A 38 -10.34 -0.02 -14.22
CA LYS A 38 -9.98 1.33 -13.75
C LYS A 38 -9.75 1.33 -12.25
N ARG A 39 -10.60 0.64 -11.48
CA ARG A 39 -10.41 0.46 -10.04
C ARG A 39 -9.14 -0.31 -9.69
N ALA A 40 -8.79 -1.36 -10.44
CA ALA A 40 -7.53 -2.09 -10.26
C ALA A 40 -6.31 -1.17 -10.46
N SER A 41 -6.30 -0.34 -11.51
CA SER A 41 -5.24 0.65 -11.76
C SER A 41 -5.11 1.65 -10.60
N TRP A 42 -6.22 2.23 -10.14
CA TRP A 42 -6.20 3.16 -9.00
C TRP A 42 -5.72 2.50 -7.70
N SER A 43 -6.12 1.25 -7.46
CA SER A 43 -5.68 0.49 -6.29
C SER A 43 -4.16 0.23 -6.29
N GLN A 44 -3.57 0.02 -7.47
CA GLN A 44 -2.12 -0.13 -7.62
C GLN A 44 -1.39 1.18 -7.35
N GLN A 45 -1.85 2.29 -7.94
CA GLN A 45 -1.27 3.63 -7.68
C GLN A 45 -1.27 3.95 -6.18
N ASN A 46 -2.41 3.73 -5.52
CA ASN A 46 -2.52 3.94 -4.08
C ASN A 46 -1.68 2.95 -3.25
N SER A 47 -1.42 1.75 -3.77
CA SER A 47 -0.49 0.81 -3.14
C SER A 47 0.94 1.35 -3.14
N PHE A 48 1.37 2.01 -4.21
CA PHE A 48 2.69 2.66 -4.28
C PHE A 48 2.77 3.86 -3.33
N GLU A 49 1.77 4.74 -3.29
CA GLU A 49 1.73 5.88 -2.36
C GLU A 49 1.90 5.44 -0.90
N SER A 50 1.12 4.45 -0.49
CA SER A 50 1.19 3.90 0.88
C SER A 50 2.51 3.17 1.14
N PHE A 51 3.06 2.46 0.16
CA PHE A 51 4.35 1.80 0.30
C PHE A 51 5.48 2.81 0.52
N SER A 52 5.49 3.91 -0.25
CA SER A 52 6.48 4.98 -0.11
C SER A 52 6.47 5.64 1.27
N LEU A 53 5.34 5.61 1.99
CA LEU A 53 5.24 6.10 3.37
C LEU A 53 5.65 5.04 4.40
N HIS A 54 5.21 3.79 4.22
CA HIS A 54 5.38 2.77 5.26
C HIS A 54 6.74 2.05 5.19
N ALA A 55 7.28 1.81 4.00
CA ALA A 55 8.55 1.10 3.87
C ALA A 55 9.72 1.85 4.53
N PRO A 56 9.87 3.18 4.37
CA PRO A 56 10.94 3.92 5.03
C PRO A 56 10.84 3.87 6.56
N VAL A 57 9.63 3.98 7.12
CA VAL A 57 9.46 3.97 8.58
C VAL A 57 9.64 2.57 9.18
N ALA A 58 9.26 1.52 8.46
CA ALA A 58 9.56 0.15 8.88
C ALA A 58 11.08 -0.09 8.92
N ILE A 59 11.82 0.41 7.92
CA ILE A 59 13.29 0.36 7.91
C ILE A 59 13.87 1.20 9.05
N LEU A 60 13.36 2.41 9.28
CA LEU A 60 13.77 3.25 10.41
C LEU A 60 13.57 2.54 11.75
N ALA A 61 12.43 1.90 11.96
CA ALA A 61 12.14 1.14 13.18
C ALA A 61 13.14 -0.02 13.38
N ILE A 62 13.49 -0.73 12.30
CA ILE A 62 14.53 -1.77 12.33
C ILE A 62 15.88 -1.16 12.76
N LEU A 63 16.28 -0.02 12.17
CA LEU A 63 17.53 0.65 12.50
C LEU A 63 17.56 1.14 13.96
N VAL A 64 16.48 1.76 14.45
CA VAL A 64 16.35 2.21 15.84
C VAL A 64 16.51 1.01 16.80
N ALA A 65 15.83 -0.10 16.53
CA ALA A 65 15.96 -1.32 17.33
C ALA A 65 17.38 -1.91 17.29
N MET A 66 18.02 -1.95 16.11
CA MET A 66 19.39 -2.45 15.94
C MET A 66 20.44 -1.60 16.66
N ASN A 67 20.18 -0.30 16.86
CA ASN A 67 21.04 0.60 17.63
C ASN A 67 20.76 0.54 19.15
N GLY A 68 19.93 -0.41 19.61
CA GLY A 68 19.61 -0.61 21.02
C GLY A 68 18.68 0.46 21.61
N LEU A 69 18.05 1.29 20.77
CA LEU A 69 17.10 2.29 21.24
C LEU A 69 15.75 1.66 21.58
N PRO A 70 15.10 2.08 22.67
CA PRO A 70 13.86 1.46 23.11
C PRO A 70 12.71 1.82 22.15
N LEU A 71 12.03 0.79 21.65
CA LEU A 71 10.75 0.91 20.96
C LEU A 71 9.66 0.17 21.74
N PRO A 72 8.41 0.67 21.76
CA PRO A 72 7.33 -0.05 22.40
C PRO A 72 7.11 -1.40 21.70
N ALA A 73 6.85 -2.47 22.47
CA ALA A 73 6.59 -3.81 21.92
C ALA A 73 5.44 -3.80 20.87
N PHE A 74 4.48 -2.89 21.04
CA PHE A 74 3.37 -2.69 20.11
C PHE A 74 3.80 -2.21 18.70
N ALA A 75 4.99 -1.62 18.54
CA ALA A 75 5.50 -1.16 17.24
C ALA A 75 5.60 -2.30 16.22
N VAL A 76 6.02 -3.50 16.65
CA VAL A 76 6.09 -4.69 15.77
C VAL A 76 4.70 -5.06 15.25
N VAL A 77 3.70 -5.06 16.14
CA VAL A 77 2.31 -5.36 15.76
C VAL A 77 1.82 -4.36 14.72
N VAL A 78 2.03 -3.06 14.94
CA VAL A 78 1.62 -2.01 14.01
C VAL A 78 2.30 -2.13 12.64
N ALA A 79 3.58 -2.51 12.61
CA ALA A 79 4.31 -2.75 11.36
C ALA A 79 3.70 -3.87 10.52
N PHE A 80 3.19 -4.95 11.14
CA PHE A 80 2.53 -6.05 10.42
C PHE A 80 1.04 -5.81 10.15
N VAL A 81 0.34 -5.03 10.98
CA VAL A 81 -1.06 -4.67 10.75
C VAL A 81 -1.22 -3.82 9.49
N HIS A 82 -0.27 -2.91 9.21
CA HIS A 82 -0.31 -2.10 7.99
C HIS A 82 -0.49 -2.92 6.70
N PRO A 83 0.41 -3.86 6.31
CA PRO A 83 0.24 -4.61 5.07
C PRO A 83 -1.06 -5.44 5.02
N ILE A 84 -1.59 -5.89 6.16
CA ILE A 84 -2.88 -6.59 6.24
C ILE A 84 -4.04 -5.64 5.92
N LEU A 85 -4.08 -4.45 6.54
CA LEU A 85 -5.08 -3.42 6.23
C LEU A 85 -5.02 -3.00 4.77
N ARG A 86 -3.80 -2.92 4.21
CA ARG A 86 -3.61 -2.62 2.79
C ARG A 86 -4.14 -3.76 1.90
N ALA A 87 -4.10 -5.03 2.35
CA ALA A 87 -4.74 -6.15 1.66
C ALA A 87 -6.25 -6.05 1.62
N ALA A 88 -6.87 -5.78 2.76
CA ALA A 88 -8.29 -5.50 2.83
C ALA A 88 -8.68 -4.29 1.97
N TYR A 89 -7.84 -3.23 1.96
CA TYR A 89 -8.04 -2.06 1.11
C TYR A 89 -8.08 -2.45 -0.38
N LEU A 90 -7.11 -3.22 -0.88
CA LEU A 90 -7.09 -3.66 -2.29
C LEU A 90 -8.37 -4.41 -2.66
N VAL A 91 -8.77 -5.40 -1.85
CA VAL A 91 -10.00 -6.18 -2.09
C VAL A 91 -11.20 -5.24 -2.12
N SER A 92 -11.36 -4.39 -1.11
CA SER A 92 -12.47 -3.42 -1.02
C SER A 92 -12.54 -2.47 -2.21
N TYR A 93 -11.38 -2.11 -2.77
CA TYR A 93 -11.27 -1.26 -3.95
C TYR A 93 -11.78 -1.96 -5.21
N LEU A 94 -11.42 -3.24 -5.39
CA LEU A 94 -11.88 -4.04 -6.53
C LEU A 94 -13.40 -4.26 -6.50
N VAL A 95 -13.94 -4.62 -5.33
CA VAL A 95 -15.39 -4.86 -5.12
C VAL A 95 -16.23 -3.60 -4.91
N ASN A 96 -15.60 -2.41 -4.93
CA ASN A 96 -16.27 -1.10 -4.80
C ASN A 96 -17.01 -0.87 -3.47
N ILE A 97 -16.47 -1.37 -2.34
CA ILE A 97 -17.03 -1.09 -1.00
C ILE A 97 -16.34 0.16 -0.43
N SER A 98 -16.98 1.31 -0.61
CA SER A 98 -16.40 2.64 -0.30
C SER A 98 -16.06 2.83 1.19
N LEU A 99 -16.94 2.41 2.11
CA LEU A 99 -16.73 2.59 3.55
C LEU A 99 -15.53 1.77 4.04
N LEU A 100 -15.49 0.48 3.71
CA LEU A 100 -14.39 -0.42 4.08
C LEU A 100 -13.05 0.09 3.54
N ARG A 101 -13.05 0.58 2.30
CA ARG A 101 -11.88 1.20 1.69
C ARG A 101 -11.36 2.38 2.52
N SER A 102 -12.24 3.31 2.88
CA SER A 102 -11.85 4.48 3.68
C SER A 102 -11.32 4.10 5.06
N VAL A 103 -11.99 3.16 5.74
CA VAL A 103 -11.56 2.65 7.05
C VAL A 103 -10.16 2.03 6.95
N CYS A 104 -9.94 1.10 6.02
CA CYS A 104 -8.64 0.46 5.82
C CYS A 104 -7.54 1.48 5.49
N TRP A 105 -7.86 2.51 4.70
CA TRP A 105 -6.90 3.57 4.37
C TRP A 105 -6.51 4.40 5.60
N VAL A 106 -7.48 4.88 6.38
CA VAL A 106 -7.22 5.68 7.58
C VAL A 106 -6.36 4.90 8.58
N PHE A 107 -6.76 3.68 8.93
CA PHE A 107 -6.03 2.88 9.91
C PHE A 107 -4.64 2.48 9.42
N ALA A 108 -4.46 2.20 8.12
CA ALA A 108 -3.13 1.95 7.58
C ALA A 108 -2.25 3.21 7.65
N SER A 109 -2.76 4.37 7.28
CA SER A 109 -2.03 5.65 7.40
C SER A 109 -1.62 5.93 8.86
N LEU A 110 -2.50 5.64 9.81
CA LEU A 110 -2.20 5.75 11.25
C LEU A 110 -1.08 4.81 11.69
N CYS A 111 -0.98 3.61 11.12
CA CYS A 111 0.13 2.69 11.43
C CYS A 111 1.50 3.31 11.08
N SER A 112 1.61 3.90 9.89
CA SER A 112 2.85 4.58 9.47
C SER A 112 3.14 5.79 10.35
N GLY A 113 2.13 6.62 10.64
CA GLY A 113 2.28 7.79 11.52
C GLY A 113 2.71 7.41 12.94
N PHE A 114 2.12 6.36 13.51
CA PHE A 114 2.50 5.83 14.81
C PHE A 114 3.97 5.39 14.83
N LEU A 115 4.41 4.62 13.82
CA LEU A 115 5.80 4.18 13.72
C LEU A 115 6.77 5.36 13.62
N TYR A 116 6.42 6.39 12.85
CA TYR A 116 7.24 7.60 12.75
C TYR A 116 7.36 8.29 14.11
N GLY A 117 6.25 8.45 14.83
CA GLY A 117 6.22 9.07 16.14
C GLY A 117 7.09 8.33 17.17
N VAL A 118 6.98 7.01 17.26
CA VAL A 118 7.76 6.22 18.23
C VAL A 118 9.25 6.18 17.87
N CYS A 119 9.60 6.08 16.58
CA CYS A 119 11.01 6.12 16.17
C CYS A 119 11.64 7.48 16.45
N LEU A 120 10.93 8.56 16.12
CA LEU A 120 11.40 9.92 16.36
C LEU A 120 11.56 10.19 17.86
N SER A 121 10.60 9.77 18.67
CA SER A 121 10.68 9.90 20.14
C SER A 121 11.90 9.16 20.69
N ALA A 122 12.17 7.94 20.21
CA ALA A 122 13.32 7.16 20.65
C ALA A 122 14.65 7.85 20.32
N ILE A 123 14.78 8.42 19.12
CA ILE A 123 15.98 9.11 18.65
C ILE A 123 16.22 10.44 19.38
N ILE A 124 15.17 11.16 19.76
CA ILE A 124 15.32 12.45 20.47
C ILE A 124 15.57 12.24 21.97
N SER A 125 15.13 11.11 22.53
CA SER A 125 15.30 10.80 23.95
C SER A 125 16.69 10.28 24.34
N THR A 126 17.59 10.07 23.36
CA THR A 126 18.99 9.66 23.56
C THR A 126 19.90 10.85 23.72
#